data_AF-A0A8T8X916-F1
#
_entry.id   AF-A0A8T8X916-F1
#
_cell.length_a   1.000
_cell.length_b   1.000
_cell.length_c   1.000
_cell.angle_alpha   90.00
_cell.angle_beta   90.00
_cell.angle_gamma   90.00
#
_symmetry.space_group_name_H-M   'P 1'
#
loop_
_entity.id
_entity.type
_entity.pdbx_description
1 polymer ?
#
loop_
_entity_poly.entity_id
_entity_poly.type
_entity_poly.pdbx_seq_one_letter_code
_entity_poly.pdbx_strand_id
1 'polypeptide(L)'
;MVKPTVLALLALTSPAWSMPQTAVTNLAKCTDWCYKNYANPSATCVFPALTGKGPCYVCGPFKTSQSQQPCNGACTDTNTDSKNCGACGNAVGPDPVCSPPVQAFPG
;
A
#
# COMPACT_ATOMS: atom_id res chain seq x y z
N MET A 1 33.70 -3.12 -14.61
CA MET A 1 34.60 -2.13 -13.97
C MET A 1 33.71 -1.27 -13.10
N VAL A 2 33.70 -1.36 -11.78
CA VAL A 2 34.81 -1.34 -10.80
C VAL A 2 34.68 -2.47 -9.78
N LYS A 3 35.81 -3.07 -9.40
CA LYS A 3 35.91 -4.19 -8.47
C LYS A 3 36.42 -3.61 -7.14
N PRO A 4 35.67 -3.63 -6.02
CA PRO A 4 36.26 -3.29 -4.75
C PRO A 4 36.96 -4.54 -4.24
N THR A 5 38.28 -4.49 -4.24
CA THR A 5 39.19 -5.44 -3.63
C THR A 5 38.83 -5.62 -2.15
N VAL A 6 38.18 -6.73 -1.81
CA VAL A 6 37.90 -7.10 -0.42
C VAL A 6 39.16 -7.78 0.12
N LEU A 7 40.01 -7.00 0.76
CA LEU A 7 41.06 -7.51 1.65
C LEU A 7 40.36 -8.12 2.87
N ALA A 8 40.45 -9.44 3.00
CA ALA A 8 39.92 -10.18 4.14
C ALA A 8 40.79 -9.94 5.38
N LEU A 9 40.30 -9.19 6.37
CA LEU A 9 40.81 -9.22 7.74
C LEU A 9 39.69 -8.94 8.76
N LEU A 10 39.59 -9.83 9.75
CA LEU A 10 38.76 -9.83 10.97
C LEU A 10 37.29 -10.27 10.82
N ALA A 11 37.08 -11.57 11.07
CA ALA A 11 35.80 -12.13 11.47
C ALA A 11 35.40 -11.59 12.85
N LEU A 12 34.54 -10.57 12.86
CA LEU A 12 33.63 -10.32 13.99
C LEU A 12 32.35 -11.09 13.65
N THR A 13 32.15 -12.24 14.28
CA THR A 13 30.93 -13.04 14.16
C THR A 13 29.78 -12.29 14.81
N SER A 14 29.21 -11.33 14.10
CA SER A 14 27.85 -10.88 14.37
C SER A 14 26.95 -11.92 13.70
N PRO A 15 26.16 -12.72 14.43
CA PRO A 15 25.10 -13.48 13.79
C PRO A 15 24.06 -12.48 13.31
N ALA A 16 24.30 -11.87 12.15
CA ALA A 16 23.30 -11.12 11.42
C ALA A 16 22.30 -12.15 10.91
N TRP A 17 21.37 -12.56 11.78
CA TRP A 17 20.19 -13.30 11.37
C TRP A 17 19.57 -12.54 10.22
N SER A 18 19.53 -13.19 9.07
CA SER A 18 19.04 -12.68 7.81
C SER A 18 17.58 -12.25 7.99
N MET A 19 17.35 -11.00 8.38
CA MET A 19 16.01 -10.46 8.36
C MET A 19 15.49 -10.57 6.92
N PRO A 20 14.25 -11.03 6.72
CA PRO A 20 13.69 -11.10 5.38
C PRO A 20 13.65 -9.68 4.79
N GLN A 21 14.52 -9.42 3.81
CA GLN A 21 14.65 -8.14 3.09
C GLN A 21 13.31 -7.64 2.52
N THR A 22 12.38 -8.57 2.27
CA THR A 22 11.03 -8.31 1.79
C THR A 22 10.17 -7.53 2.79
N ALA A 23 10.31 -7.77 4.11
CA ALA A 23 9.53 -7.05 5.11
C ALA A 23 9.94 -5.57 5.20
N VAL A 24 11.25 -5.30 5.13
CA VAL A 24 11.81 -3.93 5.16
C VAL A 24 11.42 -3.14 3.92
N THR A 25 11.50 -3.77 2.74
CA THR A 25 11.14 -3.11 1.47
C THR A 25 9.64 -2.87 1.34
N ASN A 26 8.80 -3.76 1.86
CA ASN A 26 7.35 -3.55 1.90
C ASN A 26 6.96 -2.40 2.81
N LEU A 27 7.57 -2.32 4.00
CA LEU A 27 7.35 -1.20 4.90
C LEU A 27 7.75 0.14 4.28
N ALA A 28 8.89 0.19 3.58
CA ALA A 28 9.32 1.40 2.88
C ALA A 28 8.32 1.86 1.81
N LYS A 29 7.79 0.91 1.01
CA LYS A 29 6.74 1.19 0.01
C LYS A 29 5.44 1.68 0.67
N CYS A 30 5.03 1.04 1.77
CA CYS A 30 3.87 1.49 2.54
C CYS A 30 4.08 2.90 3.08
N THR A 31 5.27 3.18 3.61
CA THR A 31 5.59 4.47 4.22
C THR A 31 5.46 5.59 3.19
N ASP A 32 6.13 5.49 2.04
CA ASP A 32 6.04 6.49 0.96
C ASP A 32 4.60 6.71 0.49
N TRP A 33 3.85 5.62 0.28
CA TRP A 33 2.46 5.72 -0.13
C TRP A 33 1.57 6.37 0.95
N CYS A 34 1.76 6.02 2.23
CA CYS A 34 1.00 6.57 3.34
C CYS A 34 1.16 8.09 3.45
N TYR A 35 2.40 8.60 3.38
CA TYR A 35 2.69 10.04 3.48
C TYR A 35 2.05 10.87 2.36
N LYS A 36 1.77 10.25 1.20
CA LYS A 36 1.10 10.92 0.08
C LYS A 36 -0.43 10.95 0.20
N ASN A 37 -1.02 10.02 0.95
CA ASN A 37 -2.48 9.81 0.96
C ASN A 37 -3.16 10.16 2.28
N TYR A 38 -2.39 10.31 3.38
CA TYR A 38 -2.94 10.51 4.73
C TYR A 38 -2.33 11.74 5.38
N ALA A 39 -3.17 12.57 6.02
CA ALA A 39 -2.74 13.75 6.78
C ALA A 39 -2.01 13.36 8.09
N ASN A 40 -2.41 12.25 8.71
CA ASN A 40 -1.71 11.66 9.85
C ASN A 40 -1.27 10.21 9.51
N PRO A 41 -0.24 10.07 8.66
CA PRO A 41 0.13 8.80 8.06
C PRO A 41 0.73 7.83 9.08
N SER A 42 1.40 8.33 10.11
CA SER A 42 2.07 7.50 11.13
C SER A 42 1.04 6.64 11.88
N ALA A 43 0.07 7.29 12.53
CA ALA A 43 -0.98 6.66 13.34
C ALA A 43 -1.92 5.78 12.51
N THR A 44 -2.39 6.30 11.38
CA THR A 44 -3.52 5.70 10.64
C THR A 44 -3.09 4.71 9.56
N CYS A 45 -1.85 4.79 9.08
CA CYS A 45 -1.40 4.05 7.91
C CYS A 45 -0.10 3.24 8.13
N VAL A 46 0.96 3.85 8.67
CA VAL A 46 2.28 3.22 8.79
C VAL A 46 2.35 2.22 9.95
N PHE A 47 1.86 2.57 11.15
CA PHE A 47 1.86 1.62 12.27
C PHE A 47 1.11 0.30 12.00
N PRO A 48 -0.13 0.31 11.46
CA PRO A 48 -0.79 -0.95 11.15
C PRO A 48 -0.07 -1.75 10.05
N ALA A 49 0.65 -1.09 9.13
CA ALA A 49 1.42 -1.75 8.07
C ALA A 49 2.58 -2.60 8.61
N LEU A 50 3.11 -2.31 9.80
CA LEU A 50 4.11 -3.15 10.48
C LEU A 50 3.61 -4.59 10.72
N THR A 51 2.29 -4.75 10.85
CA THR A 51 1.63 -6.04 11.05
C THR A 51 0.94 -6.57 9.79
N GLY A 52 1.22 -5.98 8.63
CA GLY A 52 0.57 -6.36 7.37
C GLY A 52 -0.89 -5.92 7.26
N LYS A 53 -1.30 -4.90 8.02
CA LYS A 53 -2.69 -4.44 8.10
C LYS A 53 -2.84 -2.97 7.71
N GLY A 54 -4.09 -2.52 7.66
CA GLY A 54 -4.44 -1.12 7.48
C GLY A 54 -4.37 -0.67 6.02
N PRO A 55 -4.39 0.65 5.80
CA PRO A 55 -4.63 1.20 4.48
C PRO A 55 -3.68 0.73 3.37
N CYS A 56 -2.40 0.52 3.69
CA CYS A 56 -1.42 0.05 2.71
C CYS A 56 -1.82 -1.29 2.06
N TYR A 57 -2.48 -2.17 2.82
CA TYR A 57 -2.91 -3.51 2.42
C TYR A 57 -4.38 -3.59 2.02
N VAL A 58 -5.16 -2.55 2.30
CA VAL A 58 -6.59 -2.50 1.93
C VAL A 58 -6.79 -1.74 0.63
N CYS A 59 -6.20 -0.55 0.49
CA CYS A 59 -6.36 0.30 -0.69
C CYS A 59 -5.03 0.84 -1.26
N GLY A 60 -3.90 0.39 -0.72
CA GLY A 60 -2.57 0.84 -1.11
C GLY A 60 -1.80 -0.14 -2.02
N PRO A 61 -0.46 -0.08 -2.02
CA PRO A 61 0.38 -0.82 -2.98
C PRO A 61 0.31 -2.34 -2.82
N PHE A 62 -0.17 -2.84 -1.68
CA PHE A 62 -0.33 -4.28 -1.42
C PHE A 62 -1.79 -4.71 -1.31
N LYS A 63 -2.72 -3.91 -1.83
CA LYS A 63 -4.15 -4.24 -1.82
C LYS A 63 -4.45 -5.50 -2.62
N THR A 64 -5.41 -6.27 -2.13
CA THR A 64 -5.97 -7.44 -2.83
C THR A 64 -7.26 -7.09 -3.57
N SER A 65 -7.98 -6.04 -3.15
CA SER A 65 -9.18 -5.56 -3.83
C SER A 65 -8.89 -4.32 -4.69
N GLN A 66 -9.37 -4.31 -5.92
CA GLN A 66 -9.31 -3.15 -6.81
C GLN A 66 -10.38 -2.10 -6.49
N SER A 67 -11.49 -2.49 -5.83
CA SER A 67 -12.58 -1.57 -5.44
C SER A 67 -12.19 -0.64 -4.29
N GLN A 68 -11.18 -1.02 -3.50
CA GLN A 68 -10.73 -0.23 -2.37
C GLN A 68 -9.77 0.87 -2.84
N GLN A 69 -10.14 2.12 -2.57
CA GLN A 69 -9.36 3.31 -2.93
C GLN A 69 -9.16 4.23 -1.72
N PRO A 70 -8.02 4.94 -1.62
CA PRO A 70 -7.74 5.88 -0.52
C PRO A 70 -8.49 7.20 -0.74
N CYS A 71 -9.77 7.25 -0.34
CA CYS A 71 -10.60 8.44 -0.48
C CYS A 71 -10.65 9.21 0.85
N ASN A 72 -10.29 10.50 0.84
CA ASN A 72 -10.36 11.41 1.99
C ASN A 72 -9.67 10.86 3.27
N GLY A 73 -8.55 10.16 3.11
CA GLY A 73 -7.80 9.61 4.25
C GLY A 73 -8.42 8.34 4.85
N ALA A 74 -9.26 7.62 4.10
CA ALA A 74 -9.75 6.29 4.46
C ALA A 74 -9.83 5.39 3.21
N CYS A 75 -9.72 4.07 3.40
CA CYS A 75 -10.03 3.14 2.33
C CYS A 75 -11.55 3.02 2.15
N THR A 76 -12.03 3.33 0.96
CA THR A 76 -13.44 3.35 0.60
C THR A 76 -13.68 2.38 -0.56
N ASP A 77 -14.79 1.64 -0.49
CA ASP A 77 -15.21 0.76 -1.59
C ASP A 77 -15.95 1.55 -2.67
N THR A 78 -15.27 1.78 -3.79
CA THR A 78 -15.80 2.56 -4.91
C THR A 78 -16.86 1.83 -5.73
N ASN A 79 -17.20 0.58 -5.42
CA ASN A 79 -18.32 -0.12 -6.05
C ASN A 79 -19.62 0.01 -5.25
N THR A 80 -19.57 0.48 -4.01
CA THR A 80 -20.75 0.57 -3.14
C THR A 80 -20.98 1.98 -2.59
N ASP A 81 -19.94 2.81 -2.53
CA ASP A 81 -20.09 4.20 -2.12
C ASP A 81 -20.53 5.08 -3.29
N SER A 82 -21.79 5.50 -3.27
CA SER A 82 -22.39 6.40 -4.25
C SER A 82 -21.68 7.75 -4.36
N LYS A 83 -20.89 8.17 -3.36
CA LYS A 83 -20.09 9.41 -3.41
C LYS A 83 -18.71 9.22 -4.05
N ASN A 84 -18.28 7.97 -4.27
CA ASN A 84 -16.95 7.62 -4.74
C ASN A 84 -17.00 6.52 -5.81
N CYS A 85 -18.02 6.49 -6.67
CA CYS A 85 -18.22 5.39 -7.62
C CYS A 85 -17.07 5.28 -8.63
N GLY A 86 -16.39 4.14 -8.69
CA GLY A 86 -15.22 3.90 -9.55
C GLY A 86 -13.95 4.68 -9.18
N ALA A 87 -14.06 5.90 -8.63
CA ALA A 87 -12.94 6.73 -8.19
C ALA A 87 -13.36 7.69 -7.07
N CYS A 88 -12.39 8.13 -6.26
CA CYS A 88 -12.64 9.08 -5.18
C CYS A 88 -13.22 10.40 -5.71
N GLY A 89 -14.30 10.88 -5.07
CA GLY A 89 -15.01 12.11 -5.45
C GLY A 89 -15.95 11.98 -6.65
N ASN A 90 -16.09 10.78 -7.24
CA ASN A 90 -17.05 10.56 -8.33
C ASN A 90 -18.43 10.21 -7.76
N ALA A 91 -19.17 11.24 -7.35
CA ALA A 91 -20.52 11.06 -6.85
C ALA A 91 -21.50 10.80 -7.99
N VAL A 92 -22.25 9.72 -7.88
CA VAL A 92 -23.44 9.46 -8.69
C VAL A 92 -24.67 9.97 -7.94
N GLY A 93 -25.77 10.25 -8.67
CA GLY A 93 -27.00 10.82 -8.11
C GLY A 93 -27.67 9.96 -7.01
N PRO A 94 -28.91 10.30 -6.58
CA PRO A 94 -29.54 9.64 -5.43
C PRO A 94 -29.79 8.13 -5.59
N ASP A 95 -29.84 7.61 -6.83
CA ASP A 95 -30.24 6.23 -7.15
C ASP A 95 -29.38 5.41 -8.16
N PRO A 96 -28.21 5.84 -8.67
CA PRO A 96 -27.37 4.93 -9.45
C PRO A 96 -26.62 4.01 -8.49
N VAL A 97 -26.92 2.72 -8.53
CA VAL A 97 -25.92 1.71 -8.18
C VAL A 97 -24.63 2.09 -8.91
N CYS A 98 -23.47 2.10 -8.23
CA CYS A 98 -22.21 2.27 -8.94
C CYS A 98 -22.18 1.20 -10.03
N SER A 99 -22.36 1.59 -11.30
CA SER A 99 -22.28 0.65 -12.41
C SER A 99 -20.92 -0.02 -12.28
N PRO A 100 -20.85 -1.33 -11.99
CA PRO A 100 -19.57 -1.97 -11.71
C PRO A 100 -18.66 -1.71 -12.90
N PRO A 101 -17.38 -1.35 -12.68
CA PRO A 101 -16.45 -1.25 -13.78
C PRO A 101 -16.47 -2.60 -14.48
N VAL A 102 -16.82 -2.61 -15.77
CA VAL A 102 -16.67 -3.77 -16.63
C VAL A 102 -15.23 -4.24 -16.44
N GLN A 103 -15.07 -5.37 -15.75
CA GLN A 103 -13.77 -5.95 -15.50
C GLN A 103 -13.19 -6.23 -16.89
N ALA A 104 -12.19 -5.44 -17.29
CA ALA A 104 -11.37 -5.78 -18.43
C ALA A 104 -10.69 -7.10 -18.05
N PHE A 105 -11.26 -8.21 -18.50
CA PHE A 105 -10.62 -9.52 -18.46
C PHE A 105 -9.25 -9.36 -19.11
N PRO A 106 -8.14 -9.62 -18.41
CA PRO A 106 -6.87 -9.81 -19.09
C PRO A 106 -7.01 -11.12 -19.87
N GLY A 107 -7.11 -11.01 -21.20
CA GLY A 107 -6.93 -12.14 -22.12
C GLY A 107 -5.50 -12.63 -22.13
#